data_AF-A0A2W6AZ55-F1
#
_entry.id   AF-A0A2W6AZ55-F1
#
_cell.length_a   1.000
_cell.length_b   1.000
_cell.length_c   1.000
_cell.angle_alpha   90.00
_cell.angle_beta   90.00
_cell.angle_gamma   90.00
#
_symmetry.space_group_name_H-M   'P 1'
#
loop_
_entity.id
_entity.type
_entity.pdbx_description
1 polymer ?
#
loop_
_entity_poly.entity_id
_entity_poly.type
_entity_poly.pdbx_seq_one_letter_code
_entity_poly.pdbx_strand_id
1 'polypeptide(L)' 'PDSDVDLLVVMKAPLGEIQQGIAIRRAIRKHFSLDLLVYQPDFLAQRIVLGDPFLKEITTQGKVLYERNNH' A
#
# COMPACT_ATOMS: atom_id res chain seq x y z
N PRO A 1 -18.11 9.85 12.89
CA PRO A 1 -17.61 9.84 11.50
C PRO A 1 -16.55 8.75 11.39
N ASP A 2 -16.96 7.56 10.97
CA ASP A 2 -16.06 6.44 10.76
C ASP A 2 -15.34 6.67 9.44
N SER A 3 -14.18 7.35 9.51
CA SER A 3 -13.35 7.59 8.34
C SER A 3 -12.64 6.29 7.99
N ASP A 4 -12.92 5.75 6.81
CA ASP A 4 -12.15 4.68 6.22
C ASP A 4 -10.74 5.21 5.90
N VAL A 5 -9.72 4.37 6.13
CA VAL A 5 -8.32 4.69 5.83
C VAL A 5 -7.82 3.76 4.75
N ASP A 6 -7.32 4.33 3.66
CA ASP A 6 -6.60 3.59 2.62
C ASP A 6 -5.09 3.63 2.90
N LEU A 7 -4.44 2.47 2.82
CA LEU A 7 -3.00 2.34 3.00
C LEU A 7 -2.37 1.56 1.85
N LEU A 8 -1.40 2.19 1.18
CA LEU A 8 -0.51 1.52 0.23
C LEU A 8 0.81 1.18 0.91
N VAL A 9 1.17 -0.09 0.93
CA VAL A 9 2.47 -0.58 1.41
C VAL A 9 3.27 -1.10 0.22
N VAL A 10 4.42 -0.48 -0.02
CA VAL A 10 5.33 -0.87 -1.11
C VAL A 10 6.46 -1.70 -0.52
N MET A 11 6.47 -3.00 -0.82
CA MET A 11 7.49 -3.92 -0.27
C MET A 11 7.70 -5.15 -1.14
N LYS A 12 8.82 -5.84 -0.96
CA LYS A 12 8.97 -7.21 -1.47
C LYS A 12 7.94 -8.11 -0.78
N ALA A 13 7.07 -8.74 -1.57
CA ALA A 13 5.99 -9.59 -1.09
C ALA A 13 6.28 -11.06 -1.44
N PRO A 14 7.05 -11.81 -0.60
CA PRO A 14 7.43 -13.19 -0.91
C PRO A 14 6.23 -14.15 -0.94
N LEU A 15 5.13 -13.81 -0.25
CA LEU A 15 3.89 -14.57 -0.28
C LEU A 15 2.98 -14.19 -1.48
N GLY A 16 3.40 -13.21 -2.30
CA GLY A 16 2.55 -12.51 -3.24
C GLY A 16 1.76 -11.38 -2.56
N GLU A 17 1.44 -10.35 -3.34
CA GLU A 17 0.81 -9.10 -2.90
C GLU A 17 -0.46 -9.32 -2.06
N ILE A 18 -1.38 -10.18 -2.55
CA ILE A 18 -2.64 -10.48 -1.88
C ILE A 18 -2.42 -11.15 -0.52
N GLN A 19 -1.62 -12.23 -0.49
CA GLN A 19 -1.39 -12.97 0.75
C GLN A 19 -0.60 -12.14 1.77
N GLN A 20 0.35 -11.33 1.30
CA GLN A 20 1.08 -10.38 2.13
C GLN A 20 0.13 -9.34 2.75
N GLY A 21 -0.81 -8.81 1.96
CA GLY A 21 -1.85 -7.91 2.43
C GLY A 21 -2.73 -8.53 3.51
N ILE A 22 -3.17 -9.79 3.33
CA ILE A 22 -3.93 -10.52 4.35
C ILE A 22 -3.10 -10.70 5.63
N ALA A 23 -1.83 -11.07 5.51
CA ALA A 23 -0.94 -11.25 6.66
C ALA A 23 -0.77 -9.95 7.46
N ILE A 24 -0.56 -8.82 6.79
CA ILE A 24 -0.44 -7.51 7.43
C ILE A 24 -1.77 -7.09 8.08
N ARG A 25 -2.90 -7.24 7.36
CA ARG A 25 -4.24 -6.94 7.92
C ARG A 25 -4.53 -7.74 9.20
N ARG A 26 -4.09 -9.00 9.29
CA ARG A 26 -4.24 -9.84 10.48
C ARG A 26 -3.31 -9.45 11.64
N ALA A 27 -2.16 -8.86 11.34
CA ALA A 27 -1.19 -8.44 12.36
C ALA A 27 -1.54 -7.09 13.01
N ILE A 28 -2.33 -6.24 12.35
CA ILE A 28 -2.70 -4.91 12.84
C ILE A 28 -3.93 -4.99 13.74
N ARG A 29 -3.83 -4.47 14.97
CA ARG A 29 -5.01 -4.12 15.78
C ARG A 29 -5.49 -2.73 15.40
N LYS A 30 -6.71 -2.62 14.87
CA LYS A 30 -7.32 -1.36 14.43
C LYS A 30 -8.74 -1.22 14.98
N HIS A 31 -9.13 0.02 15.27
CA HIS A 31 -10.49 0.40 15.71
C HIS A 31 -11.30 1.07 14.59
N PHE A 32 -10.78 1.05 13.36
CA PHE A 32 -11.35 1.69 12.19
C PHE A 32 -11.22 0.76 10.96
N SER A 33 -12.03 1.04 9.94
CA SER A 33 -11.95 0.38 8.64
C SER A 33 -10.66 0.77 7.91
N LEU A 34 -9.94 -0.23 7.40
CA LEU A 34 -8.64 -0.05 6.77
C LEU A 34 -8.64 -0.90 5.51
N ASP A 35 -8.46 -0.24 4.38
CA ASP A 35 -8.19 -0.86 3.10
C ASP A 35 -6.69 -0.79 2.81
N LEU A 36 -6.07 -1.96 2.89
CA LEU A 36 -4.65 -2.15 2.64
C LEU A 36 -4.42 -2.73 1.25
N LEU A 37 -3.59 -2.04 0.46
CA LEU A 37 -2.96 -2.54 -0.75
C LEU A 37 -1.48 -2.78 -0.48
N VAL A 38 -0.96 -3.92 -0.95
CA VAL A 38 0.46 -4.24 -0.88
C VAL A 38 0.96 -4.43 -2.29
N TYR A 39 1.94 -3.65 -2.72
CA TYR A 39 2.54 -3.80 -4.04
C TYR A 39 4.03 -4.01 -3.99
N GLN A 40 4.54 -4.80 -4.93
CA GLN A 40 5.96 -4.82 -5.19
C GLN A 40 6.40 -3.50 -5.84
N PRO A 41 7.63 -3.01 -5.54
CA PRO A 41 8.13 -1.77 -6.12
C PRO A 41 8.05 -1.75 -7.65
N ASP A 42 8.46 -2.83 -8.30
CA ASP A 42 8.50 -2.93 -9.76
C ASP A 42 7.08 -2.92 -10.36
N PHE A 43 6.12 -3.59 -9.71
CA PHE A 43 4.73 -3.61 -10.13
C PHE A 43 4.07 -2.24 -9.99
N LEU A 44 4.32 -1.55 -8.87
CA LEU A 44 3.84 -0.18 -8.67
C LEU A 44 4.40 0.77 -9.73
N ALA A 45 5.71 0.72 -9.98
CA ALA A 45 6.36 1.55 -10.99
C ALA A 45 5.75 1.31 -12.39
N GLN A 46 5.55 0.05 -12.76
CA GLN A 46 4.91 -0.31 -14.02
C GLN A 46 3.47 0.24 -14.11
N ARG A 47 2.68 0.10 -13.04
CA ARG A 47 1.29 0.57 -13.01
C ARG A 47 1.17 2.10 -13.13
N ILE A 48 2.07 2.85 -12.49
CA ILE A 48 2.13 4.30 -12.60
C ILE A 48 2.41 4.72 -14.05
N VAL A 49 3.36 4.05 -14.71
CA VAL A 49 3.69 4.29 -16.13
C VAL A 49 2.48 3.97 -17.04
N LEU A 50 1.77 2.88 -16.76
CA LEU A 50 0.54 2.51 -17.48
C LEU A 50 -0.63 3.46 -17.23
N GLY A 51 -0.49 4.42 -16.31
CA GLY A 51 -1.46 5.47 -16.12
C GLY A 51 -2.54 5.16 -15.11
N ASP A 52 -2.31 4.23 -14.18
CA ASP A 52 -3.26 3.91 -13.11
C ASP A 52 -3.62 5.18 -12.31
N PRO A 53 -4.88 5.66 -12.38
CA PRO A 53 -5.26 6.96 -11.83
C PRO A 53 -5.21 6.96 -10.31
N PHE A 54 -5.59 5.86 -9.66
CA PHE A 54 -5.55 5.72 -8.21
C PHE A 54 -4.10 5.76 -7.71
N LEU A 55 -3.19 5.04 -8.37
CA LEU A 55 -1.78 5.03 -7.97
C LEU A 55 -1.07 6.36 -8.26
N LYS A 56 -1.45 7.07 -9.32
CA LYS A 56 -0.97 8.44 -9.55
C LYS A 56 -1.47 9.40 -8.46
N GLU A 57 -2.72 9.30 -8.05
CA GLU A 57 -3.27 10.17 -7.01
C GLU A 57 -2.61 9.90 -5.64
N ILE A 58 -2.57 8.64 -5.19
CA ILE A 58 -2.00 8.33 -3.86
C ILE A 58 -0.49 8.61 -3.79
N THR A 59 0.25 8.49 -4.90
CA THR A 59 1.68 8.82 -4.91
C THR A 59 1.96 10.32 -4.97
N THR A 60 0.99 11.15 -5.39
CA THR A 60 1.15 12.61 -5.52
C THR A 60 0.49 13.40 -4.39
N GLN A 61 -0.65 12.93 -3.88
CA GLN A 61 -1.45 13.59 -2.83
C GLN A 61 -1.42 12.84 -1.50
N GLY A 62 -0.97 11.58 -1.50
CA GLY A 62 -0.89 10.78 -0.29
C GLY A 62 0.19 11.26 0.67
N LYS A 63 0.07 10.83 1.93
CA LYS A 63 1.04 11.12 2.98
C LYS A 63 1.93 9.91 3.22
N VAL A 64 3.25 10.10 3.09
CA VAL A 64 4.22 9.08 3.49
C VAL A 64 4.18 8.93 5.01
N LEU A 65 3.76 7.75 5.49
CA LEU A 65 3.74 7.42 6.92
C LEU A 65 5.06 6.81 7.39
N TYR A 66 5.75 6.09 6.50
CA TYR A 66 7.02 5.44 6.77
C TYR A 66 7.80 5.25 5.47
N GLU A 67 9.10 5.50 5.52
CA GLU A 67 10.05 5.20 4.45
C GLU A 67 11.33 4.63 5.07
N ARG A 68 11.86 3.57 4.46
CA ARG A 68 13.17 3.01 4.84
C ARG A 68 14.15 3.20 3.70
N ASN A 69 15.14 4.06 3.93
CA ASN A 69 16.27 4.18 3.03
C ASN A 69 17.18 2.97 3.21
N ASN A 70 17.38 2.18 2.15
CA ASN A 70 18.42 1.18 2.10
C ASN A 70 19.76 1.90 1.88
N HIS A 71 20.38 2.34 2.98
CA HIS A 71 21.82 2.60 3.03
C HIS A 71 22.55 1.32 3.40
#